data_AF-A0A2S6HSP1-F1
#
_entry.id   AF-A0A2S6HSP1-F1
#
_cell.length_a   1.000
_cell.length_b   1.000
_cell.length_c   1.000
_cell.angle_alpha   90.00
_cell.angle_beta   90.00
_cell.angle_gamma   90.00
#
_symmetry.space_group_name_H-M   'P 1'
#
loop_
_entity.id
_entity.type
_entity.pdbx_description
1 polymer ?
#
loop_
_entity_poly.entity_id
_entity_poly.type
_entity_poly.pdbx_seq_one_letter_code
_entity_poly.pdbx_strand_id
1 'polypeptide(L)'
;MINYLELLFAAISALGALLSGFAAYQSRINKKEMDKTIDKLKNHIKSINDLILLEPVYSQLEKMAQKFNNIASGALPNARGSKTEIDYYVELKAEVSKILGNIPGEYTTFRVVLTDIISAFTSCINESKSFKQLDKDNRYNYAYVEEKYQDSLRELNTILRNIKYLN
;
A
#
# COMPACT_ATOMS: atom_id res chain seq x y z
N MET A 1 -19.25 6.17 -2.91
CA MET A 1 -18.72 5.28 -1.86
C MET A 1 -18.87 3.88 -2.41
N ILE A 2 -17.80 3.27 -2.92
CA ILE A 2 -17.91 1.94 -3.54
C ILE A 2 -18.22 0.96 -2.40
N ASN A 3 -19.35 0.29 -2.52
CA ASN A 3 -19.84 -0.61 -1.49
C ASN A 3 -18.98 -1.87 -1.54
N TYR A 4 -18.10 -2.07 -0.55
CA TYR A 4 -17.19 -3.22 -0.51
C TYR A 4 -17.93 -4.56 -0.61
N LEU A 5 -19.21 -4.59 -0.23
CA LEU A 5 -20.11 -5.72 -0.44
C LEU A 5 -20.33 -6.02 -1.94
N GLU A 6 -20.58 -5.00 -2.76
CA GLU A 6 -20.80 -5.14 -4.20
C GLU A 6 -19.54 -5.62 -4.93
N LEU A 7 -18.36 -5.19 -4.47
CA LEU A 7 -17.08 -5.66 -5.00
C LEU A 7 -16.82 -7.13 -4.63
N LEU A 8 -17.15 -7.53 -3.40
CA LEU A 8 -17.13 -8.93 -2.95
C LEU A 8 -18.11 -9.78 -3.73
N PHE A 9 -19.33 -9.29 -3.99
CA PHE A 9 -20.32 -9.97 -4.82
C PHE A 9 -19.86 -10.10 -6.27
N ALA A 10 -19.25 -9.07 -6.86
CA ALA A 10 -18.69 -9.16 -8.20
C ALA A 10 -17.54 -10.19 -8.28
N ALA A 11 -16.65 -10.23 -7.27
CA ALA A 11 -15.59 -11.23 -7.17
C ALA A 11 -16.17 -12.66 -7.00
N ILE A 12 -17.19 -12.83 -6.16
CA ILE A 12 -17.89 -14.11 -5.95
C ILE A 12 -18.68 -14.53 -7.20
N SER A 13 -19.31 -13.61 -7.91
CA SER A 13 -20.02 -13.88 -9.16
C SER A 13 -19.08 -14.22 -10.31
N ALA A 14 -17.91 -13.57 -10.40
CA ALA A 14 -16.85 -13.95 -11.34
C ALA A 14 -16.30 -15.35 -11.02
N LEU A 15 -16.10 -15.68 -9.75
CA LEU A 15 -15.78 -17.03 -9.27
C LEU A 15 -16.86 -18.06 -9.65
N GLY A 16 -18.15 -17.70 -9.51
CA GLY A 16 -19.28 -18.56 -9.87
C GLY A 16 -19.39 -18.81 -11.38
N ALA A 17 -19.17 -17.78 -12.21
CA ALA A 17 -19.13 -17.89 -13.67
C ALA A 17 -17.93 -18.74 -14.15
N LEU A 18 -16.77 -18.62 -13.48
CA LEU A 18 -15.59 -19.45 -13.75
C LEU A 18 -15.82 -20.91 -13.36
N LEU A 19 -16.45 -21.18 -12.20
CA LEU A 19 -16.77 -22.55 -11.74
C LEU A 19 -17.84 -23.23 -12.61
N SER A 20 -18.83 -22.49 -13.09
CA SER A 20 -19.84 -23.01 -14.03
C SER A 20 -19.26 -23.23 -15.43
N GLY A 21 -18.35 -22.37 -15.88
CA GLY A 21 -17.50 -22.63 -17.06
C GLY A 21 -16.61 -23.87 -16.88
N PHE A 22 -16.09 -24.11 -15.67
CA PHE A 22 -15.30 -25.29 -15.31
C PHE A 22 -16.12 -26.58 -15.34
N ALA A 23 -17.37 -26.54 -14.87
CA ALA A 23 -18.30 -27.68 -14.94
C ALA A 23 -18.69 -28.03 -16.40
N ALA A 24 -18.84 -27.03 -17.28
CA ALA A 24 -19.04 -27.27 -18.71
C ALA A 24 -17.79 -27.87 -19.40
N TYR A 25 -16.59 -27.47 -18.96
CA TYR A 25 -15.30 -27.91 -19.49
C TYR A 25 -14.86 -29.31 -19.01
N GLN A 26 -15.29 -29.73 -17.81
CA GLN A 26 -15.04 -31.07 -17.25
C GLN A 26 -15.49 -32.23 -18.17
N SER A 27 -16.37 -31.98 -19.13
CA SER A 27 -16.87 -33.02 -20.04
C SER A 27 -15.86 -33.52 -21.08
N ARG A 28 -14.67 -32.91 -21.25
CA ARG A 28 -13.76 -33.22 -22.39
C ARG A 28 -12.23 -33.23 -22.13
N ILE A 29 -11.73 -33.06 -20.91
CA ILE A 29 -10.32 -32.66 -20.65
C ILE A 29 -9.57 -33.62 -19.71
N ASN A 30 -8.31 -33.94 -20.02
CA ASN A 30 -7.46 -34.83 -19.21
C ASN A 30 -6.92 -34.11 -17.94
N LYS A 31 -6.74 -34.83 -16.82
CA LYS A 31 -6.42 -34.28 -15.48
C LYS A 31 -5.30 -33.21 -15.47
N LYS A 32 -4.25 -33.41 -16.28
CA LYS A 32 -3.10 -32.49 -16.39
C LYS A 32 -3.48 -31.11 -16.92
N GLU A 33 -4.46 -31.02 -17.81
CA GLU A 33 -4.96 -29.76 -18.35
C GLU A 33 -5.93 -29.09 -17.38
N MET A 34 -6.67 -29.88 -16.60
CA MET A 34 -7.50 -29.41 -15.51
C MET A 34 -6.65 -28.74 -14.42
N ASP A 35 -5.56 -29.38 -13.97
CA ASP A 35 -4.65 -28.82 -12.96
C ASP A 35 -4.03 -27.49 -13.44
N LYS A 36 -3.56 -27.42 -14.68
CA LYS A 36 -3.05 -26.17 -15.29
C LYS A 36 -4.11 -25.06 -15.29
N THR A 37 -5.37 -25.41 -15.55
CA THR A 37 -6.46 -24.43 -15.58
C THR A 37 -6.79 -23.93 -14.17
N ILE A 38 -6.81 -24.82 -13.17
CA ILE A 38 -6.98 -24.45 -11.77
C ILE A 38 -5.87 -23.50 -11.31
N ASP A 39 -4.62 -23.78 -11.66
CA ASP A 39 -3.51 -22.92 -11.26
C ASP A 39 -3.58 -21.53 -11.92
N LYS A 40 -3.97 -21.47 -13.20
CA LYS A 40 -4.26 -20.19 -13.87
C LYS A 40 -5.37 -19.41 -13.15
N LEU A 41 -6.45 -20.08 -12.77
CA LEU A 41 -7.57 -19.45 -12.05
C LEU A 41 -7.13 -18.94 -10.67
N LYS A 42 -6.35 -19.73 -9.92
CA LYS A 42 -5.79 -19.31 -8.63
C LYS A 42 -4.92 -18.05 -8.78
N ASN A 43 -4.04 -18.01 -9.78
CA ASN A 43 -3.20 -16.85 -10.05
C ASN A 43 -4.02 -15.62 -10.44
N HIS A 44 -5.09 -15.80 -11.21
CA HIS A 44 -6.00 -14.72 -11.59
C HIS A 44 -6.76 -14.16 -10.40
N ILE A 45 -7.33 -15.03 -9.55
CA ILE A 45 -8.02 -14.63 -8.31
C ILE A 45 -7.06 -13.90 -7.37
N LYS A 46 -5.84 -14.42 -7.20
CA LYS A 46 -4.80 -13.78 -6.41
C LYS A 46 -4.52 -12.36 -6.94
N SER A 47 -4.31 -12.21 -8.25
CA SER A 47 -4.07 -10.91 -8.90
C SER A 47 -5.20 -9.91 -8.65
N ILE A 48 -6.46 -10.33 -8.75
CA ILE A 48 -7.62 -9.47 -8.44
C ILE A 48 -7.62 -9.05 -6.97
N ASN A 49 -7.41 -9.99 -6.05
CA ASN A 49 -7.37 -9.68 -4.62
C ASN A 49 -6.22 -8.72 -4.27
N ASP A 50 -5.05 -8.93 -4.87
CA ASP A 50 -3.90 -8.04 -4.73
C ASP A 50 -4.23 -6.62 -5.21
N LEU A 51 -4.91 -6.46 -6.36
CA LEU A 51 -5.35 -5.15 -6.83
C LEU A 51 -6.34 -4.47 -5.88
N ILE A 52 -7.36 -5.20 -5.42
CA ILE A 52 -8.37 -4.68 -4.49
C ILE A 52 -7.72 -4.18 -3.19
N LEU A 53 -6.67 -4.87 -2.74
CA LEU A 53 -5.93 -4.52 -1.53
C LEU A 53 -4.98 -3.34 -1.76
N LEU A 54 -4.23 -3.33 -2.87
CA LEU A 54 -3.12 -2.41 -3.10
C LEU A 54 -3.53 -1.08 -3.75
N GLU A 55 -4.57 -1.04 -4.59
CA GLU A 55 -5.00 0.21 -5.24
C GLU A 55 -5.40 1.30 -4.25
N PRO A 56 -6.20 1.03 -3.20
CA PRO A 56 -6.56 2.04 -2.22
C PRO A 56 -5.35 2.54 -1.41
N VAL A 57 -4.31 1.71 -1.25
CA VAL A 57 -3.08 2.07 -0.54
C VAL A 57 -2.33 3.16 -1.28
N TYR A 58 -2.30 3.13 -2.62
CA TYR A 58 -1.64 4.15 -3.43
C TYR A 58 -2.22 5.55 -3.14
N SER A 59 -3.54 5.68 -3.20
CA SER A 59 -4.23 6.94 -2.88
C SER A 59 -4.03 7.39 -1.43
N GLN A 60 -3.91 6.45 -0.49
CA GLN A 60 -3.62 6.78 0.91
C GLN A 60 -2.20 7.32 1.06
N LEU A 61 -1.21 6.65 0.46
CA LEU A 61 0.19 7.10 0.47
C LEU A 61 0.37 8.47 -0.17
N GLU A 62 -0.31 8.76 -1.29
CA GLU A 62 -0.25 10.10 -1.91
C GLU A 62 -0.74 11.19 -0.96
N LYS A 63 -1.87 10.95 -0.27
CA LYS A 63 -2.40 11.91 0.72
C LYS A 63 -1.44 12.12 1.88
N MET A 64 -0.78 11.05 2.33
CA MET A 64 0.19 11.12 3.40
C MET A 64 1.46 11.85 2.99
N ALA A 65 1.97 11.59 1.79
CA ALA A 65 3.08 12.32 1.21
C ALA A 65 2.76 13.82 1.08
N GLN A 66 1.55 14.16 0.64
CA GLN A 66 1.09 15.55 0.58
C GLN A 66 1.01 16.20 1.97
N LYS A 67 0.45 15.50 2.97
CA LYS A 67 0.45 15.97 4.37
C LYS A 67 1.89 16.23 4.85
N PHE A 68 2.81 15.32 4.57
CA PHE A 68 4.21 15.47 4.95
C PHE A 68 4.89 16.66 4.26
N ASN A 69 4.70 16.82 2.95
CA ASN A 69 5.26 17.96 2.20
C ASN A 69 4.74 19.31 2.72
N ASN A 70 3.47 19.37 3.13
CA ASN A 70 2.93 20.58 3.77
C ASN A 70 3.67 20.89 5.07
N ILE A 71 3.92 19.88 5.91
CA ILE A 71 4.70 20.02 7.15
C ILE A 71 6.13 20.48 6.85
N ALA A 72 6.82 19.83 5.89
CA ALA A 72 8.18 20.17 5.47
C ALA A 72 8.30 21.61 4.97
N SER A 73 7.26 22.12 4.30
CA SER A 73 7.18 23.51 3.84
C SER A 73 6.80 24.53 4.92
N GLY A 74 6.54 24.08 6.16
CA GLY A 74 6.09 24.93 7.27
C GLY A 74 4.59 25.24 7.27
N ALA A 75 3.82 24.66 6.35
CA ALA A 75 2.36 24.79 6.29
C ALA A 75 1.70 23.79 7.26
N LEU A 76 1.77 24.08 8.57
CA LEU A 76 1.04 23.33 9.57
C LEU A 76 -0.46 23.68 9.51
N PRO A 77 -1.37 22.69 9.43
CA PRO A 77 -2.79 22.95 9.48
C PRO A 77 -3.18 23.68 10.78
N ASN A 78 -3.79 24.85 10.66
CA ASN A 78 -4.38 25.59 11.78
C ASN A 78 -5.62 24.85 12.33
N ALA A 79 -5.42 23.72 13.02
CA ALA A 79 -6.50 23.06 13.76
C ALA A 79 -6.71 23.74 15.12
N ARG A 80 -7.95 23.76 15.60
CA ARG A 80 -8.30 24.22 16.96
C ARG A 80 -7.55 23.35 17.98
N GLY A 81 -6.58 23.95 18.69
CA GLY A 81 -5.59 23.26 19.51
C GLY A 81 -4.26 23.15 18.75
N SER A 82 -3.20 23.76 19.28
CA SER A 82 -1.91 23.89 18.60
C SER A 82 -1.19 22.54 18.49
N LYS A 83 -1.55 21.74 17.47
CA LYS A 83 -0.75 20.57 17.11
C LYS A 83 0.65 21.02 16.74
N THR A 84 1.63 20.40 17.39
CA THR A 84 3.04 20.54 17.04
C THR A 84 3.36 19.66 15.83
N GLU A 85 4.49 19.94 15.18
CA GLU A 85 5.00 19.09 14.10
C GLU A 85 5.17 17.62 14.53
N ILE A 86 5.58 17.38 15.78
CA ILE A 86 5.72 16.02 16.33
C ILE A 86 4.38 15.30 16.39
N ASP A 87 3.29 15.98 16.73
CA ASP A 87 1.95 15.39 16.76
C ASP A 87 1.56 14.87 15.37
N TYR A 88 1.93 15.59 14.31
CA TYR A 88 1.72 15.12 12.94
C TYR A 88 2.58 13.91 12.58
N TYR A 89 3.82 13.84 13.06
CA TYR A 89 4.65 12.65 12.84
C TYR A 89 4.08 11.41 13.53
N VAL A 90 3.49 11.55 14.72
CA VAL A 90 2.80 10.46 15.41
C VAL A 90 1.64 9.94 14.56
N GLU A 91 0.83 10.84 14.00
CA GLU A 91 -0.30 10.50 13.13
C GLU A 91 0.16 9.81 11.84
N LEU A 92 1.14 10.40 11.15
CA LEU A 92 1.69 9.83 9.91
C LEU A 92 2.33 8.46 10.16
N LYS A 93 3.12 8.31 11.23
CA LYS A 93 3.70 7.02 11.61
C LYS A 93 2.63 5.96 11.84
N ALA A 94 1.56 6.30 12.55
CA ALA A 94 0.47 5.38 12.81
C ALA A 94 -0.25 4.96 11.50
N GLU A 95 -0.50 5.92 10.60
CA GLU A 95 -1.07 5.66 9.28
C GLU A 95 -0.16 4.74 8.44
N VAL A 96 1.17 4.99 8.39
CA VAL A 96 2.12 4.15 7.62
C VAL A 96 2.21 2.75 8.23
N SER A 97 2.26 2.66 9.56
CA SER A 97 2.32 1.37 10.27
C SER A 97 1.08 0.51 9.99
N LYS A 98 -0.10 1.13 9.92
CA LYS A 98 -1.34 0.45 9.55
C LYS A 98 -1.29 -0.07 8.11
N ILE A 99 -0.79 0.73 7.17
CA ILE A 99 -0.58 0.28 5.79
C ILE A 99 0.36 -0.93 5.78
N LEU A 100 1.55 -0.79 6.38
CA LEU A 100 2.57 -1.86 6.43
C LEU A 100 2.02 -3.17 7.00
N GLY A 101 1.19 -3.11 8.04
CA GLY A 101 0.54 -4.28 8.65
C GLY A 101 -0.43 -5.02 7.73
N ASN A 102 -1.00 -4.33 6.74
CA ASN A 102 -1.99 -4.89 5.80
C ASN A 102 -1.37 -5.35 4.47
N ILE A 103 -0.12 -4.99 4.17
CA ILE A 103 0.57 -5.43 2.95
C ILE A 103 1.05 -6.88 3.12
N PRO A 104 0.81 -7.79 2.16
CA PRO A 104 1.38 -9.15 2.22
C PRO A 104 2.91 -9.18 2.27
N GLY A 105 3.48 -10.20 2.93
CA GLY A 105 4.92 -10.31 3.16
C GLY A 105 5.77 -10.44 1.89
N GLU A 106 5.18 -10.92 0.80
CA GLU A 106 5.84 -11.08 -0.51
C GLU A 106 6.26 -9.77 -1.17
N TYR A 107 5.65 -8.62 -0.81
CA TYR A 107 6.02 -7.30 -1.31
C TYR A 107 7.19 -6.70 -0.52
N THR A 108 8.30 -7.44 -0.42
CA THR A 108 9.43 -7.14 0.47
C THR A 108 10.03 -5.75 0.24
N THR A 109 10.30 -5.38 -1.01
CA THR A 109 10.86 -4.07 -1.38
C THR A 109 9.96 -2.93 -0.89
N PHE A 110 8.67 -2.98 -1.21
CA PHE A 110 7.70 -1.98 -0.78
C PHE A 110 7.61 -1.89 0.75
N ARG A 111 7.59 -3.03 1.45
CA ARG A 111 7.58 -3.08 2.92
C ARG A 111 8.82 -2.45 3.55
N VAL A 112 10.01 -2.63 2.94
CA VAL A 112 11.26 -2.02 3.42
C VAL A 112 11.17 -0.49 3.33
N VAL A 113 10.69 0.06 2.22
CA VAL A 113 10.56 1.52 2.07
C VAL A 113 9.58 2.11 3.10
N LEU A 114 8.45 1.44 3.36
CA LEU A 114 7.52 1.88 4.42
C LEU A 114 8.15 1.81 5.82
N THR A 115 8.99 0.81 6.06
CA THR A 115 9.73 0.66 7.32
C THR A 115 10.70 1.82 7.53
N ASP A 116 11.40 2.24 6.48
CA ASP A 116 12.32 3.39 6.54
C ASP A 116 11.59 4.69 6.94
N ILE A 117 10.39 4.92 6.40
CA ILE A 117 9.54 6.07 6.77
C ILE A 117 9.15 5.99 8.26
N ILE A 118 8.72 4.82 8.74
CA ILE A 118 8.37 4.61 10.14
C ILE A 118 9.57 4.85 11.07
N SER A 119 10.76 4.39 10.68
CA SER A 119 12.00 4.61 11.43
C SER A 119 12.37 6.09 11.51
N ALA A 120 12.24 6.83 10.40
CA ALA A 120 12.49 8.27 10.37
C ALA A 120 11.54 9.02 11.33
N PHE A 121 10.23 8.77 11.26
CA PHE A 121 9.28 9.39 12.21
C PHE A 121 9.55 8.98 13.66
N THR A 122 9.91 7.72 13.89
CA THR A 122 10.23 7.23 15.24
C THR A 122 11.43 7.95 15.84
N SER A 123 12.45 8.28 15.04
CA SER A 123 13.60 9.07 15.48
C SER A 123 13.16 10.47 15.96
N CYS A 124 12.36 11.19 15.17
CA CYS A 124 11.81 12.49 15.57
C CYS A 124 10.97 12.44 16.84
N ILE A 125 10.09 11.44 16.95
CA ILE A 125 9.18 11.29 18.09
C ILE A 125 9.98 10.99 19.37
N ASN A 126 10.94 10.07 19.31
CA ASN A 126 11.74 9.68 20.47
C ASN A 126 12.63 10.82 20.98
N GLU A 127 13.18 11.63 20.07
CA GLU A 127 14.02 12.78 20.44
C GLU A 127 13.21 14.04 20.73
N SER A 128 11.90 14.04 20.47
CA SER A 128 11.04 15.23 20.52
C SER A 128 11.60 16.39 19.69
N LYS A 129 12.09 16.09 18.48
CA LYS A 129 12.74 17.03 17.57
C LYS A 129 12.16 16.93 16.17
N SER A 130 11.99 18.07 15.51
CA SER A 130 11.68 18.14 14.08
C SER A 130 12.85 17.59 13.24
N PHE A 131 12.59 17.19 12.00
CA PHE A 131 13.66 16.79 11.08
C PHE A 131 14.74 17.89 10.90
N LYS A 132 14.35 19.17 10.94
CA LYS A 132 15.29 20.31 10.90
C LYS A 132 16.29 20.31 12.06
N GLN A 133 15.85 19.84 13.23
CA GLN A 133 16.66 19.83 14.45
C GLN A 133 17.54 18.58 14.57
N LEU A 134 17.25 17.52 13.80
CA LEU A 134 18.02 16.27 13.76
C LEU A 134 19.17 16.27 12.74
N ASP A 135 19.17 17.22 11.80
CA ASP A 135 20.01 17.26 10.60
C ASP A 135 21.53 17.32 10.85
N LYS A 136 21.98 17.53 12.10
CA LYS A 136 23.41 17.62 12.43
C LYS A 136 24.09 16.27 12.67
N ASP A 137 23.35 15.23 13.06
CA ASP A 137 23.93 13.94 13.48
C ASP A 137 23.22 12.69 12.90
N ASN A 138 22.10 12.83 12.17
CA ASN A 138 21.22 11.71 11.82
C ASN A 138 21.08 11.44 10.31
N ARG A 139 20.83 10.16 9.97
CA ARG A 139 20.48 9.68 8.60
C ARG A 139 19.16 10.24 8.06
N TYR A 140 18.33 10.86 8.90
CA TYR A 140 16.95 11.21 8.57
C TYR A 140 16.76 12.72 8.54
N ASN A 141 16.25 13.22 7.41
CA ASN A 141 15.82 14.60 7.23
C ASN A 141 14.55 14.66 6.36
N TYR A 142 14.03 15.87 6.09
CA TYR A 142 12.81 16.00 5.28
C TYR A 142 12.99 15.39 3.89
N ALA A 143 14.07 15.73 3.18
CA ALA A 143 14.34 15.23 1.83
C ALA A 143 14.38 13.69 1.78
N TYR A 144 14.98 13.05 2.79
CA TYR A 144 15.00 11.60 2.92
C TYR A 144 13.59 11.02 2.98
N VAL A 145 12.71 11.57 3.85
CA VAL A 145 11.34 11.05 3.99
C VAL A 145 10.50 11.33 2.75
N GLU A 146 10.69 12.49 2.10
CA GLU A 146 10.07 12.81 0.81
C GLU A 146 10.45 11.79 -0.27
N GLU A 147 11.75 11.49 -0.39
CA GLU A 147 12.26 10.48 -1.31
C GLU A 147 11.65 9.10 -1.02
N LYS A 148 11.56 8.69 0.25
CA LYS A 148 10.95 7.40 0.63
C LYS A 148 9.46 7.32 0.32
N TYR A 149 8.72 8.42 0.44
CA TYR A 149 7.33 8.46 -0.04
C TYR A 149 7.25 8.28 -1.56
N GLN A 150 8.12 8.96 -2.32
CA GLN A 150 8.17 8.83 -3.78
C GLN A 150 8.56 7.40 -4.20
N ASP A 151 9.55 6.80 -3.55
CA ASP A 151 9.94 5.41 -3.75
C ASP A 151 8.79 4.45 -3.49
N SER A 152 8.05 4.66 -2.40
CA SER A 152 6.89 3.84 -2.04
C SER A 152 5.81 3.90 -3.12
N LEU A 153 5.50 5.10 -3.62
CA LEU A 153 4.51 5.31 -4.69
C LEU A 153 4.97 4.67 -6.00
N ARG A 154 6.25 4.86 -6.37
CA ARG A 154 6.82 4.29 -7.59
C ARG A 154 6.81 2.77 -7.57
N GLU A 155 7.23 2.16 -6.46
CA GLU A 155 7.24 0.71 -6.29
C GLU A 155 5.83 0.13 -6.35
N LEU A 156 4.89 0.75 -5.62
CA LEU A 156 3.49 0.32 -5.62
C LEU A 156 2.85 0.45 -7.00
N ASN A 157 3.13 1.53 -7.73
CA ASN A 157 2.64 1.69 -9.11
C ASN A 157 3.22 0.62 -10.05
N THR A 158 4.50 0.27 -9.90
CA THR A 158 5.12 -0.84 -10.64
C THR A 158 4.40 -2.16 -10.34
N ILE A 159 4.17 -2.48 -9.07
CA ILE A 159 3.42 -3.69 -8.66
C ILE A 159 2.03 -3.71 -9.29
N LEU A 160 1.27 -2.62 -9.17
CA LEU A 160 -0.08 -2.52 -9.72
C LEU A 160 -0.09 -2.67 -11.25
N ARG A 161 0.86 -2.07 -11.95
CA ARG A 161 0.99 -2.21 -13.41
C ARG A 161 1.34 -3.63 -13.81
N ASN A 162 2.24 -4.28 -13.10
CA ASN A 162 2.62 -5.67 -13.37
C ASN A 162 1.40 -6.60 -13.21
N ILE A 163 0.60 -6.40 -12.17
CA ILE A 163 -0.62 -7.20 -11.96
C ILE A 163 -1.67 -6.95 -13.05
N LYS A 164 -1.83 -5.71 -13.53
CA LYS A 164 -2.83 -5.34 -14.55
C LYS A 164 -2.47 -5.75 -15.98
N TYR A 165 -1.19 -5.72 -16.33
CA TYR A 165 -0.77 -5.73 -17.74
C TYR A 165 0.29 -6.78 -18.08
N LEU A 166 0.92 -7.41 -17.09
CA LEU A 166 2.01 -8.38 -17.32
C LEU A 166 1.69 -9.79 -16.81
N ASN A 167 0.50 -10.00 -16.24
CA ASN A 167 -0.06 -11.31 -15.90
C ASN A 167 -1.00 -11.85 -17.00
#